data_AF-A0A4U1MHA9-F1
#
_entry.id   AF-A0A4U1MHA9-F1
#
_cell.length_a   1.000
_cell.length_b   1.000
_cell.length_c   1.000
_cell.angle_alpha   90.00
_cell.angle_beta   90.00
_cell.angle_gamma   90.00
#
_symmetry.space_group_name_H-M   'P 1'
#
loop_
_entity.id
_entity.type
_entity.pdbx_description
1 polymer ?
#
loop_
_entity_poly.entity_id
_entity_poly.type
_entity_poly.pdbx_seq_one_letter_code
_entity_poly.pdbx_strand_id
1 'polypeptide(L)'
;MELLVEIFAFFGEMFFAFGEGPDEERIEANIVALMAFSWFQDLTKNPEYKELMKKNDSVRHVIGKMRVKKMKKSVMYEERKERRLMKDLHKQLIGSL
;
A
#
# COMPACT_ATOMS: atom_id res chain seq x y z
N MET A 1 9.34 -8.74 22.21
CA MET A 1 9.28 -9.42 20.90
C MET A 1 7.99 -10.21 20.71
N GLU A 2 7.35 -10.69 21.78
CA GLU A 2 6.08 -11.44 21.74
C GLU A 2 4.89 -10.61 21.22
N LEU A 3 4.78 -9.34 21.66
CA LEU A 3 3.66 -8.46 21.27
C LEU A 3 3.59 -8.19 19.75
N LEU A 4 4.74 -8.09 19.07
CA LEU A 4 4.80 -7.86 17.63
C LEU A 4 4.34 -9.10 16.87
N VAL A 5 4.77 -10.29 17.30
CA VAL A 5 4.41 -11.57 16.67
C VAL A 5 2.92 -11.87 16.86
N GLU A 6 2.36 -11.58 18.02
CA GLU A 6 0.92 -11.72 18.29
C GLU A 6 0.07 -10.74 17.46
N ILE A 7 0.54 -9.50 17.30
CA ILE A 7 -0.10 -8.51 16.41
C ILE A 7 -0.07 -9.00 14.96
N PHE A 8 1.06 -9.53 14.47
CA PHE A 8 1.16 -10.08 13.12
C PHE A 8 0.25 -11.29 12.90
N ALA A 9 0.09 -12.16 13.91
CA ALA A 9 -0.82 -13.30 13.85
C ALA A 9 -2.30 -12.85 13.78
N PHE A 10 -2.69 -11.89 14.62
CA PHE A 10 -4.07 -11.40 14.70
C PHE A 10 -4.51 -10.65 13.43
N PHE A 11 -3.62 -9.85 12.84
CA PHE A 11 -3.92 -9.18 11.56
C PHE A 11 -3.85 -10.13 10.37
N GLY A 12 -2.92 -11.10 10.38
CA GLY A 12 -2.85 -12.16 9.38
C GLY A 12 -4.16 -12.95 9.24
N GLU A 13 -4.78 -13.31 10.35
CA GLU A 13 -6.09 -14.00 10.37
C GLU A 13 -7.23 -13.14 9.82
N MET A 14 -7.23 -11.82 10.08
CA MET A 14 -8.28 -10.92 9.62
C MET A 14 -8.25 -10.67 8.10
N PHE A 15 -7.06 -10.72 7.48
CA PHE A 15 -6.91 -10.55 6.02
C PHE A 15 -7.21 -11.84 5.23
N PHE A 16 -7.07 -13.02 5.84
CA PHE A 16 -7.37 -14.32 5.21
C PHE A 16 -8.86 -14.51 4.85
N ALA A 17 -9.77 -13.77 5.50
CA ALA A 17 -11.20 -13.86 5.25
C ALA A 17 -11.65 -13.34 3.84
N PHE A 18 -10.76 -12.69 3.07
CA PHE A 18 -11.09 -12.09 1.77
C PHE A 18 -10.13 -12.52 0.64
N GLY A 19 -9.94 -13.84 0.46
CA GLY A 19 -9.08 -14.43 -0.57
C GLY A 19 -7.60 -14.10 -0.38
N GLU A 20 -6.71 -14.91 -0.97
CA GLU A 20 -5.27 -14.66 -0.87
C GLU A 20 -4.95 -13.23 -1.35
N GLY A 21 -4.54 -12.39 -0.41
CA GLY A 21 -4.07 -11.04 -0.69
C GLY A 21 -2.82 -11.08 -1.58
N PRO A 22 -2.39 -9.93 -2.12
CA PRO A 22 -1.08 -9.85 -2.75
C PRO A 22 -0.01 -10.26 -1.73
N ASP A 23 0.87 -11.18 -2.11
CA ASP A 23 2.04 -11.54 -1.31
C ASP A 23 3.05 -10.37 -1.23
N GLU A 24 4.01 -10.53 -0.33
CA GLU A 24 5.04 -9.53 -0.03
C GLU A 24 5.94 -9.25 -1.25
N GLU A 25 6.30 -10.28 -2.02
CA GLU A 25 7.12 -10.15 -3.23
C GLU A 25 6.44 -9.23 -4.25
N ARG A 26 5.14 -9.43 -4.47
CA ARG A 26 4.33 -8.62 -5.35
C ARG A 26 4.19 -7.19 -4.86
N ILE A 27 4.07 -6.98 -3.56
CA ILE A 27 3.98 -5.63 -2.97
C ILE A 27 5.28 -4.88 -3.24
N GLU A 28 6.43 -5.47 -2.91
CA GLU A 28 7.74 -4.85 -3.12
C GLU A 28 8.03 -4.61 -4.62
N ALA A 29 7.70 -5.57 -5.48
CA ALA A 29 7.81 -5.39 -6.94
C ALA A 29 6.94 -4.22 -7.44
N ASN A 30 5.74 -4.06 -6.88
CA ASN A 30 4.88 -2.93 -7.20
C ASN A 30 5.45 -1.60 -6.68
N ILE A 31 6.02 -1.55 -5.47
CA ILE A 31 6.66 -0.34 -4.94
C ILE A 31 7.78 0.13 -5.89
N VAL A 32 8.67 -0.78 -6.29
CA VAL A 32 9.74 -0.48 -7.25
C VAL A 32 9.17 0.01 -8.58
N ALA A 33 8.15 -0.66 -9.12
CA ALA A 33 7.55 -0.28 -10.39
C ALA A 33 6.78 1.06 -10.31
N LEU A 34 6.21 1.41 -9.15
CA LEU A 34 5.49 2.64 -8.91
C LEU A 34 6.42 3.86 -8.80
N MET A 35 7.70 3.67 -8.49
CA MET A 35 8.70 4.76 -8.53
C MET A 35 8.86 5.40 -9.91
N ALA A 36 8.32 4.79 -10.98
CA ALA A 36 8.27 5.39 -12.31
C ALA A 36 7.23 6.51 -12.46
N PHE A 37 6.31 6.68 -11.49
CA PHE A 37 5.27 7.71 -11.54
C PHE A 37 5.59 8.84 -10.56
N SER A 38 5.54 10.09 -11.05
CA SER A 38 5.90 11.28 -10.26
C SER A 38 5.07 11.40 -8.98
N TRP A 39 3.75 11.18 -9.07
CA TRP A 39 2.86 11.26 -7.91
C TRP A 39 3.25 10.27 -6.80
N PHE A 40 3.76 9.08 -7.16
CA PHE A 40 4.20 8.11 -6.17
C PHE A 40 5.52 8.54 -5.53
N GLN A 41 6.46 9.07 -6.33
CA GLN A 41 7.69 9.66 -5.81
C GLN A 41 7.39 10.78 -4.80
N ASP A 42 6.44 11.65 -5.11
CA ASP A 42 6.05 12.76 -4.23
C ASP A 42 5.48 12.25 -2.90
N LEU A 43 4.66 11.19 -2.91
CA LEU A 43 4.19 10.56 -1.66
C LEU A 43 5.35 10.03 -0.81
N THR A 44 6.39 9.44 -1.42
CA THR A 44 7.55 8.89 -0.67
C THR A 44 8.45 9.96 -0.06
N LYS A 45 8.32 11.23 -0.47
CA LYS A 45 9.04 12.36 0.15
C LYS A 45 8.48 12.71 1.53
N ASN A 46 7.22 12.38 1.82
CA ASN A 46 6.65 12.51 3.16
C ASN A 46 7.11 11.31 4.02
N PRO A 47 7.86 11.54 5.13
CA PRO A 47 8.35 10.46 5.99
C PRO A 47 7.24 9.59 6.60
N GLU A 48 6.11 10.19 6.97
CA GLU A 48 4.99 9.48 7.60
C GLU A 48 4.31 8.55 6.60
N TYR A 49 4.08 9.04 5.38
CA TYR A 49 3.55 8.21 4.29
C TYR A 49 4.52 7.09 3.91
N LYS A 50 5.82 7.38 3.88
CA LYS A 50 6.84 6.38 3.62
C LYS A 50 6.83 5.26 4.66
N GLU A 51 6.66 5.58 5.94
CA GLU A 51 6.54 4.57 6.99
C GLU A 51 5.23 3.78 6.90
N LEU A 52 4.10 4.43 6.57
CA LEU A 52 2.84 3.75 6.30
C LEU A 52 2.94 2.77 5.13
N MET A 53 3.59 3.15 4.02
CA MET A 53 3.82 2.26 2.87
C MET A 53 4.69 1.05 3.22
N LYS A 54 5.57 1.16 4.22
CA LYS A 54 6.41 0.06 4.68
C LYS A 54 5.73 -0.86 5.68
N LYS A 55 4.89 -0.32 6.56
CA LYS A 55 4.45 -1.03 7.78
C LYS A 55 2.94 -1.19 7.92
N ASN A 56 2.14 -0.39 7.23
CA ASN A 56 0.68 -0.44 7.38
C ASN A 56 0.07 -1.42 6.37
N ASP A 57 -0.46 -2.54 6.87
CA ASP A 57 -1.00 -3.63 6.05
C ASP A 57 -2.09 -3.17 5.08
N SER A 58 -2.97 -2.26 5.50
CA SER A 58 -4.03 -1.73 4.63
C SER A 58 -3.44 -0.96 3.44
N VAL A 59 -2.42 -0.14 3.67
CA VAL A 59 -1.73 0.62 2.62
C VAL A 59 -0.96 -0.33 1.70
N ARG A 60 -0.23 -1.29 2.28
CA ARG A 60 0.52 -2.31 1.54
C ARG A 60 -0.38 -3.17 0.65
N HIS A 61 -1.54 -3.59 1.14
CA HIS A 61 -2.55 -4.33 0.38
C HIS A 61 -3.06 -3.54 -0.83
N VAL A 62 -3.27 -2.23 -0.67
CA VAL A 62 -3.69 -1.35 -1.76
C VAL A 62 -2.64 -1.29 -2.85
N ILE A 63 -1.35 -1.18 -2.46
CA ILE A 63 -0.19 -1.21 -3.36
C ILE A 63 -0.10 -2.56 -4.07
N GLY A 64 -0.17 -3.68 -3.36
CA GLY A 64 -0.08 -5.02 -3.96
C GLY A 64 -1.21 -5.32 -4.97
N LYS A 65 -2.40 -4.74 -4.77
CA LYS A 65 -3.54 -4.87 -5.71
C LYS A 65 -3.42 -3.98 -6.96
N MET A 66 -2.42 -3.11 -7.05
CA MET A 66 -2.21 -2.29 -8.23
C MET A 66 -1.73 -3.14 -9.41
N ARG A 67 -2.18 -2.79 -10.61
CA ARG A 67 -1.74 -3.40 -11.86
C ARG A 67 -0.92 -2.37 -12.62
N VAL A 68 0.37 -2.24 -12.31
CA VAL A 68 1.25 -1.19 -12.86
C VAL A 68 1.30 -1.23 -14.40
N LYS A 69 1.31 -2.43 -14.99
CA LYS A 69 1.22 -2.61 -16.45
C LYS A 69 -0.05 -1.99 -17.06
N LYS A 70 -1.17 -1.96 -16.32
CA LYS A 70 -2.43 -1.34 -16.75
C LYS A 70 -2.39 0.18 -16.59
N MET A 71 -1.73 0.67 -15.53
CA MET A 71 -1.57 2.12 -15.29
C MET A 71 -0.80 2.78 -16.44
N LYS A 72 0.31 2.18 -16.88
CA LYS A 72 1.08 2.63 -18.05
C LYS A 72 0.27 2.70 -19.36
N LYS A 73 -0.87 2.00 -19.44
CA LYS A 73 -1.74 1.96 -20.61
C LYS A 73 -3.02 2.78 -20.45
N SER A 74 -3.32 3.29 -19.26
CA SER A 74 -4.60 3.93 -18.95
C SER A 74 -4.45 4.97 -17.85
N VAL A 75 -4.41 6.24 -18.26
CA VAL A 75 -4.34 7.41 -17.37
C VAL A 75 -5.49 7.42 -16.36
N MET A 76 -6.72 7.18 -16.81
CA MET A 76 -7.88 7.12 -15.90
C MET A 76 -7.75 6.02 -14.83
N TYR A 77 -7.14 4.87 -15.16
CA TYR A 77 -6.90 3.82 -14.17
C TYR A 77 -5.81 4.23 -13.19
N GLU A 78 -4.74 4.87 -13.67
CA GLU A 78 -3.66 5.44 -12.85
C GLU A 78 -4.20 6.46 -11.84
N GLU A 79 -4.88 7.51 -12.30
CA GLU A 79 -5.45 8.57 -11.43
C GLU A 79 -6.40 8.00 -10.36
N ARG A 80 -7.14 6.94 -10.69
CA ARG A 80 -8.00 6.24 -9.73
C ARG A 80 -7.19 5.54 -8.64
N LYS A 81 -6.03 4.99 -8.99
CA LYS A 81 -5.14 4.31 -8.04
C LYS A 81 -4.36 5.29 -7.18
N GLU A 82 -3.89 6.38 -7.75
CA GLU A 82 -3.31 7.51 -7.02
C GLU A 82 -4.30 8.02 -5.97
N ARG A 83 -5.50 8.45 -6.37
CA ARG A 83 -6.52 8.97 -5.44
C ARG A 83 -6.88 7.98 -4.34
N ARG A 84 -6.96 6.69 -4.68
CA ARG A 84 -7.24 5.64 -3.68
C ARG A 84 -6.12 5.53 -2.66
N LEU A 85 -4.86 5.45 -3.11
CA LEU A 85 -3.72 5.32 -2.21
C LEU A 85 -3.56 6.58 -1.35
N MET A 86 -3.71 7.77 -1.93
CA MET A 86 -3.65 9.03 -1.20
C MET A 86 -4.74 9.11 -0.11
N LYS A 87 -5.97 8.69 -0.42
CA LYS A 87 -7.07 8.64 0.56
C LYS A 87 -6.76 7.66 1.70
N ASP A 88 -6.24 6.48 1.38
CA ASP A 88 -5.91 5.48 2.40
C ASP A 88 -4.75 5.96 3.29
N LEU A 89 -3.71 6.59 2.72
CA LEU A 89 -2.62 7.20 3.49
C LEU A 89 -3.12 8.30 4.44
N HIS A 90 -3.95 9.23 3.95
CA HIS A 90 -4.52 10.29 4.79
C HIS A 90 -5.40 9.74 5.91
N LYS A 91 -6.22 8.72 5.60
CA LYS A 91 -7.06 8.06 6.61
C LYS A 91 -6.22 7.46 7.73
N GLN A 92 -5.13 6.76 7.39
CA GLN A 92 -4.25 6.18 8.40
C GLN A 92 -3.51 7.25 9.20
N LEU A 93 -3.08 8.34 8.56
CA LEU A 93 -2.39 9.42 9.25
C LEU A 93 -3.30 10.16 10.25
N ILE A 94 -4.50 10.55 9.82
CA ILE A 94 -5.45 11.27 10.69
C ILE A 94 -5.98 10.35 11.80
N GLY A 95 -6.22 9.07 11.49
CA GLY A 95 -6.64 8.08 12.50
C GLY A 95 -5.53 7.62 13.45
N SER A 96 -4.28 8.08 13.25
CA SER A 96 -3.13 7.79 14.11
C SER A 96 -2.76 8.93 15.08
N LEU A 97 -3.48 10.06 15.00
CA LEU A 97 -3.44 11.18 15.96
C LEU A 97 -4.55 11.01 17.01
#